data_AF-A0A3C1GWX1-F1
#
_entry.id   AF-A0A3C1GWX1-F1
#
_cell.length_a   1.000
_cell.length_b   1.000
_cell.length_c   1.000
_cell.angle_alpha   90.00
_cell.angle_beta   90.00
_cell.angle_gamma   90.00
#
_symmetry.space_group_name_H-M   'P 1'
#
loop_
_entity.id
_entity.type
_entity.pdbx_description
1 polymer ?
#
loop_
_entity_poly.entity_id
_entity_poly.type
_entity_poly.pdbx_seq_one_letter_code
_entity_poly.pdbx_strand_id
1 'polypeptide(L)'
;MATKINPRKTAGRLVLDTFKEHRAFSEKTAQPAEICKDLPLSSNVIAYTITNMMADNILIRTEDNRFYYSEENWNKFQTKFNRVYWVIIGIPVVVFIVLYAIQALGLLKFLD
;
A
#
# COMPACT_ATOMS: atom_id res chain seq x y z
N MET A 1 16.52 -9.36 -18.48
CA MET A 1 17.02 -8.07 -17.95
C MET A 1 16.80 -8.14 -16.45
N ALA A 2 17.86 -8.19 -15.63
CA ALA A 2 17.70 -8.33 -14.18
C ALA A 2 17.14 -7.02 -13.60
N THR A 3 15.93 -7.06 -13.05
CA THR A 3 15.28 -5.93 -12.40
C THR A 3 16.16 -5.48 -11.24
N LYS A 4 16.65 -4.25 -11.27
CA LYS A 4 17.54 -3.69 -10.23
C LYS A 4 16.76 -3.64 -8.92
N ILE A 5 17.01 -4.59 -8.01
CA ILE A 5 16.26 -4.76 -6.77
C ILE A 5 16.56 -3.57 -5.85
N ASN A 6 15.52 -2.85 -5.43
CA ASN A 6 15.63 -1.91 -4.31
C ASN A 6 15.22 -2.66 -3.03
N PRO A 7 16.15 -2.95 -2.11
CA PRO A 7 15.87 -3.73 -0.90
C PRO A 7 14.86 -3.05 0.05
N ARG A 8 14.46 -1.80 -0.23
CA ARG A 8 13.43 -1.07 0.51
C ARG A 8 12.01 -1.27 -0.02
N LYS A 9 11.81 -2.02 -1.11
CA LYS A 9 10.47 -2.26 -1.66
C LYS A 9 9.78 -3.43 -0.94
N THR A 10 8.54 -3.21 -0.52
CA THR A 10 7.69 -4.26 0.06
C THR A 10 7.29 -5.29 -1.00
N ALA A 11 6.87 -6.49 -0.59
CA ALA A 11 6.35 -7.53 -1.50
C ALA A 11 5.21 -6.98 -2.39
N GLY A 12 4.28 -6.22 -1.78
CA GLY A 12 3.23 -5.53 -2.53
C GLY A 12 3.79 -4.56 -3.58
N ARG A 13 4.81 -3.77 -3.26
CA ARG A 13 5.37 -2.86 -4.25
C ARG A 13 6.07 -3.60 -5.40
N LEU A 14 6.79 -4.68 -5.09
CA LEU A 14 7.44 -5.52 -6.09
C LEU A 14 6.42 -6.13 -7.06
N VAL A 15 5.40 -6.83 -6.54
CA VAL A 15 4.33 -7.44 -7.36
C VAL A 15 3.63 -6.38 -8.21
N LEU A 16 3.22 -5.27 -7.60
CA LEU A 16 2.50 -4.22 -8.31
C LEU A 16 3.33 -3.60 -9.43
N ASP A 17 4.60 -3.30 -9.17
CA ASP A 17 5.51 -2.72 -10.16
C ASP A 17 5.75 -3.71 -11.31
N THR A 18 5.84 -5.02 -11.05
CA THR A 18 5.94 -6.04 -12.12
C THR A 18 4.73 -5.99 -13.06
N PHE A 19 3.50 -5.90 -12.55
CA PHE A 19 2.31 -5.76 -13.41
C PHE A 19 2.32 -4.45 -14.21
N LYS A 20 2.80 -3.34 -13.61
CA LYS A 20 2.93 -2.05 -14.31
C LYS A 20 3.99 -2.09 -15.41
N GLU A 21 5.14 -2.70 -15.15
CA GLU A 21 6.24 -2.86 -16.11
C GLU A 21 5.80 -3.68 -17.33
N HIS A 22 4.94 -4.69 -17.12
CA HIS A 22 4.33 -5.49 -18.18
C HIS A 22 3.08 -4.87 -18.82
N ARG A 23 2.76 -3.61 -18.47
CA ARG A 23 1.62 -2.84 -19.01
C ARG A 23 0.25 -3.51 -18.82
N ALA A 24 0.09 -4.24 -17.73
CA ALA A 24 -1.16 -4.91 -17.38
C ALA A 24 -2.16 -3.89 -16.81
N PHE A 25 -2.72 -3.01 -17.64
CA PHE A 25 -3.61 -1.90 -17.23
C PHE A 25 -5.07 -2.11 -17.60
N SER A 26 -5.37 -3.20 -18.32
CA SER A 26 -6.73 -3.52 -18.78
C SER A 26 -6.87 -5.03 -18.91
N GLU A 27 -8.10 -5.51 -19.02
CA GLU A 27 -8.40 -6.92 -19.28
C GLU A 27 -7.69 -7.45 -20.54
N LYS A 28 -7.63 -6.65 -21.62
CA LYS A 28 -6.95 -7.03 -22.86
C LYS A 28 -5.45 -7.20 -22.69
N THR A 29 -4.84 -6.43 -21.79
CA THR A 29 -3.40 -6.47 -21.50
C THR A 29 -3.08 -7.24 -20.23
N ALA A 30 -4.06 -7.94 -19.66
CA ALA A 30 -3.90 -8.70 -18.43
C ALA A 30 -2.80 -9.75 -18.59
N GLN A 31 -2.04 -9.93 -17.52
CA GLN A 31 -0.88 -10.82 -17.48
C GLN A 31 -1.10 -11.94 -16.47
N PRO A 32 -0.52 -13.12 -16.72
CA PRO A 32 -0.64 -14.24 -15.79
C PRO A 32 0.29 -14.01 -14.58
N ALA A 33 0.03 -14.66 -13.44
CA ALA A 33 0.79 -14.42 -12.20
C ALA A 33 2.28 -14.80 -12.32
N GLU A 34 2.61 -15.65 -13.29
CA GLU A 34 3.92 -16.18 -13.61
C GLU A 34 4.92 -15.09 -13.98
N ILE A 35 4.48 -13.89 -14.38
CA ILE A 35 5.39 -12.75 -14.59
C ILE A 35 6.13 -12.36 -13.30
N CYS A 36 5.61 -12.75 -12.13
CA CYS A 36 6.22 -12.51 -10.83
C CYS A 36 7.19 -13.61 -10.39
N LYS A 37 7.37 -14.70 -11.15
CA LYS A 37 8.16 -15.88 -10.73
C LYS A 37 9.63 -15.58 -10.41
N ASP A 38 10.18 -14.55 -11.05
CA ASP A 38 11.58 -14.15 -10.91
C ASP A 38 11.77 -13.11 -9.78
N LEU A 39 10.69 -12.72 -9.09
CA LEU A 39 10.80 -11.87 -7.90
C LEU A 39 11.51 -12.65 -6.78
N PRO A 40 12.32 -11.97 -5.93
CA PRO A 40 12.98 -12.57 -4.78
C PRO A 40 11.99 -12.81 -3.63
N LEU A 41 10.87 -13.47 -3.90
CA LEU A 41 9.78 -13.77 -3.00
C LEU A 41 9.39 -15.24 -3.18
N SER A 42 8.95 -15.90 -2.11
CA SER A 42 8.41 -17.26 -2.26
C SER A 42 7.08 -17.25 -3.02
N SER A 43 6.74 -18.35 -3.68
CA SER A 43 5.46 -18.50 -4.39
C SER A 43 4.25 -18.22 -3.49
N ASN A 44 4.32 -18.65 -2.21
CA ASN A 44 3.28 -18.37 -1.22
C ASN A 44 3.14 -16.87 -0.93
N VAL A 45 4.26 -16.14 -0.81
CA VAL A 45 4.24 -14.69 -0.58
C VAL A 45 3.68 -13.96 -1.81
N ILE A 46 4.03 -14.39 -3.02
CA ILE A 46 3.47 -13.83 -4.26
C ILE A 46 1.96 -14.07 -4.31
N ALA A 47 1.50 -15.31 -4.11
CA ALA A 47 0.08 -15.67 -4.14
C ALA A 47 -0.74 -14.92 -3.08
N TYR A 48 -0.21 -14.82 -1.85
CA TYR A 48 -0.84 -14.04 -0.78
C TYR A 48 -0.91 -12.55 -1.13
N THR A 49 0.17 -11.99 -1.68
CA THR A 49 0.23 -10.57 -2.08
C THR A 49 -0.78 -10.25 -3.17
N ILE A 50 -0.87 -11.09 -4.21
CA ILE A 50 -1.86 -10.93 -5.29
C ILE A 50 -3.28 -11.05 -4.72
N THR A 51 -3.54 -12.03 -3.86
CA THR A 51 -4.86 -12.22 -3.23
C THR A 51 -5.28 -11.00 -2.40
N ASN A 52 -4.36 -10.43 -1.61
CA ASN A 52 -4.66 -9.21 -0.87
C ASN A 52 -4.95 -8.02 -1.78
N MET A 53 -4.19 -7.87 -2.87
CA MET A 53 -4.46 -6.81 -3.86
C MET A 53 -5.80 -7.00 -4.57
N MET A 54 -6.23 -8.24 -4.81
CA MET A 54 -7.56 -8.51 -5.34
C MET A 54 -8.66 -8.09 -4.36
N ALA A 55 -8.48 -8.35 -3.06
CA ALA A 55 -9.45 -7.95 -2.04
C ALA A 55 -9.68 -6.43 -2.02
N ASP A 56 -8.64 -5.64 -2.29
CA ASP A 56 -8.71 -4.18 -2.41
C ASP A 56 -8.99 -3.68 -3.85
N ASN A 57 -9.28 -4.58 -4.79
CA ASN A 57 -9.51 -4.30 -6.21
C ASN A 57 -8.34 -3.58 -6.92
N ILE A 58 -7.12 -3.71 -6.40
CA ILE A 58 -5.90 -3.15 -6.99
C ILE A 58 -5.45 -3.99 -8.18
N LEU A 59 -5.53 -5.31 -8.06
CA LEU A 59 -5.38 -6.27 -9.15
C LEU A 59 -6.73 -6.91 -9.44
N ILE A 60 -7.16 -6.89 -10.70
CA ILE A 60 -8.45 -7.43 -11.12
C ILE A 60 -8.18 -8.68 -11.94
N ARG A 61 -8.81 -9.79 -11.53
CA ARG A 61 -8.70 -11.10 -12.19
C ARG A 61 -9.68 -11.19 -13.36
N THR A 62 -9.21 -11.66 -14.49
CA THR A 62 -10.01 -11.99 -15.69
C THR A 62 -10.50 -13.44 -15.61
N GLU A 63 -11.46 -13.81 -16.47
CA GLU A 63 -12.01 -15.16 -16.51
C GLU A 63 -10.95 -16.25 -16.80
N ASP A 64 -9.93 -15.90 -17.58
CA ASP A 64 -8.82 -16.78 -17.94
C ASP A 64 -7.63 -16.72 -16.95
N ASN A 65 -7.87 -16.27 -15.71
CA ASN A 65 -6.88 -16.24 -14.61
C ASN A 65 -5.67 -15.33 -14.85
N ARG A 66 -5.83 -14.28 -15.64
CA ARG A 66 -4.85 -13.19 -15.76
C ARG A 66 -5.28 -12.02 -14.88
N PHE A 67 -4.35 -11.10 -14.65
CA PHE A 67 -4.55 -9.96 -13.76
C PHE A 67 -4.16 -8.66 -14.43
N TYR A 68 -4.91 -7.60 -14.14
CA TYR A 68 -4.55 -6.23 -14.52
C TYR A 68 -4.70 -5.26 -13.35
N TYR A 69 -3.87 -4.22 -13.37
CA TYR A 69 -3.76 -3.17 -12.37
C TYR A 69 -4.82 -2.09 -12.59
N SER A 70 -5.51 -1.72 -11.51
CA SER A 70 -6.39 -0.56 -11.44
C SER A 70 -5.69 0.61 -10.73
N GLU A 71 -5.34 1.65 -11.49
CA GLU A 71 -4.72 2.86 -10.94
C GLU A 71 -5.66 3.63 -10.01
N GLU A 72 -6.94 3.68 -10.37
CA GLU A 72 -7.96 4.34 -9.56
C GLU A 72 -8.06 3.70 -8.17
N ASN A 73 -8.14 2.37 -8.10
CA ASN A 73 -8.28 1.67 -6.82
C ASN A 73 -6.99 1.74 -5.99
N TRP A 74 -5.82 1.73 -6.63
CA TRP A 74 -4.56 1.98 -5.94
C TRP A 74 -4.49 3.36 -5.29
N ASN A 75 -4.95 4.41 -5.99
CA ASN A 75 -4.98 5.76 -5.45
C ASN A 75 -5.98 5.89 -4.29
N LYS A 76 -7.15 5.25 -4.39
CA LYS A 76 -8.11 5.16 -3.28
C LYS A 76 -7.51 4.45 -2.07
N PHE A 77 -6.83 3.32 -2.28
CA PHE A 77 -6.14 2.57 -1.23
C PHE A 77 -5.08 3.43 -0.52
N GLN A 78 -4.21 4.09 -1.28
CA GLN A 78 -3.18 5.00 -0.76
C GLN A 78 -3.78 6.14 0.07
N THR A 79 -4.86 6.76 -0.43
CA THR A 79 -5.54 7.86 0.26
C THR A 79 -6.16 7.39 1.58
N LYS A 80 -6.81 6.22 1.59
CA LYS A 80 -7.35 5.61 2.80
C LYS A 80 -6.26 5.36 3.84
N PHE A 81 -5.14 4.76 3.41
CA PHE A 81 -4.01 4.49 4.29
C PHE A 81 -3.37 5.77 4.85
N ASN A 82 -3.11 6.77 4.00
CA ASN A 82 -2.54 8.03 4.43
C ASN A 82 -3.45 8.76 5.43
N ARG A 83 -4.77 8.71 5.24
CA ARG A 83 -5.73 9.27 6.19
C ARG A 83 -5.63 8.58 7.55
N VAL A 84 -5.56 7.25 7.57
CA VAL A 84 -5.41 6.48 8.82
C VAL A 84 -4.11 6.83 9.53
N TYR A 85 -2.98 6.89 8.81
CA TYR A 85 -1.70 7.28 9.39
C TYR A 85 -1.73 8.70 9.97
N TRP A 86 -2.36 9.65 9.28
CA TRP A 86 -2.55 11.01 9.78
C TRP A 86 -3.36 11.05 11.07
N VAL A 87 -4.37 10.21 11.22
CA VAL A 87 -5.17 10.12 12.44
C VAL A 87 -4.33 9.54 13.59
N ILE A 88 -3.61 8.44 13.33
CA ILE A 88 -2.80 7.74 14.35
C ILE A 88 -1.63 8.60 14.84
N ILE A 89 -0.96 9.32 13.96
CA ILE A 89 0.23 10.12 14.31
C ILE A 89 -0.16 11.56 14.63
N GLY A 90 -1.02 12.18 13.82
CA GLY A 90 -1.37 13.58 13.94
C GLY A 90 -2.15 13.90 15.20
N ILE A 91 -3.12 13.07 15.59
CA ILE A 91 -3.93 13.35 16.79
C ILE A 91 -3.06 13.34 18.06
N PRO A 92 -2.24 12.31 18.35
CA PRO A 92 -1.38 12.33 19.54
C PRO A 92 -0.41 13.52 19.55
N VAL A 93 0.15 13.90 18.40
CA VAL A 93 1.05 15.06 18.31
C VAL A 93 0.31 16.36 18.63
N VAL A 94 -0.88 16.57 18.06
CA VAL A 94 -1.70 17.75 18.35
C VAL A 94 -2.10 17.80 19.82
N VAL A 95 -2.54 16.68 20.39
CA VAL A 95 -2.89 16.58 21.82
C VAL A 95 -1.67 16.92 22.69
N PHE A 96 -0.50 16.37 22.35
CA PHE A 96 0.74 16.66 23.08
C PHE A 96 1.10 18.14 23.05
N ILE A 97 1.02 18.79 21.88
CA ILE A 97 1.28 20.22 21.72
C ILE A 97 0.28 21.05 22.55
N VAL A 98 -1.00 20.70 22.53
CA VAL A 98 -2.05 21.39 23.30
C VAL A 98 -1.80 21.25 24.80
N LEU A 99 -1.52 20.05 25.30
CA LEU A 99 -1.21 19.83 26.72
C LEU A 99 0.03 20.61 27.15
N TYR A 100 1.08 20.61 26.33
CA TYR A 100 2.28 21.39 26.58
C TYR A 100 2.01 22.89 26.63
N ALA A 101 1.19 23.42 25.71
CA ALA A 101 0.79 24.83 25.71
C ALA A 101 -0.03 25.20 26.96
N ILE A 102 -0.98 24.35 27.37
CA ILE A 102 -1.78 24.54 28.59
C ILE A 102 -0.86 24.56 29.83
N GLN A 103 0.13 23.66 29.89
CA GLN A 103 1.11 23.61 30.96
C GLN A 103 1.97 24.89 30.98
N ALA A 104 2.47 25.32 29.83
CA ALA A 104 3.30 26.52 29.70
C ALA A 104 2.54 27.81 30.07
N LEU A 105 1.23 27.86 29.81
CA LEU A 105 0.35 28.97 30.19
C LEU A 105 -0.07 28.94 31.67
N GLY A 106 0.34 27.93 32.44
CA GLY A 106 0.04 27.81 33.87
C GLY A 106 -1.41 27.45 34.20
N LEU A 107 -2.21 27.09 33.20
CA LEU A 107 -3.64 26.76 33.34
C LEU A 107 -3.88 25.38 33.99
N LEU A 108 -2.85 24.55 34.11
CA LEU A 108 -2.89 23.25 34.78
C LEU A 108 -2.81 23.32 36.33
N LYS A 109 -2.59 24.51 36.91
CA LYS A 109 -2.54 24.73 38.36
C LYS A 109 -3.91 24.68 39.07
N PHE A 110 -5.00 24.44 38.35
CA PHE A 110 -6.37 24.35 38.89
C PHE A 110 -6.84 22.91 39.14
N LEU A 111 -5.96 21.92 38.98
CA LEU A 111 -6.24 20.48 39.20
C LEU A 111 -5.56 19.90 40.45
N ASP A 112 -4.93 20.75 41.28
CA ASP A 112 -4.44 20.42 42.62
C ASP A 112 -5.47 20.81 43.69
#